data_AF-A0ABD6G148-F1
#
_entry.id   AF-A0ABD6G148-F1
#
_cell.length_a   1.000
_cell.length_b   1.000
_cell.length_c   1.000
_cell.angle_alpha   90.00
_cell.angle_beta   90.00
_cell.angle_gamma   90.00
#
_symmetry.space_group_name_H-M   'P 1'
#
loop_
_entity.id
_entity.type
_entity.pdbx_description
1 polymer ?
#
loop_
_entity_poly.entity_id
_entity_poly.type
_entity_poly.pdbx_seq_one_letter_code
_entity_poly.pdbx_strand_id
1 'polypeptide(L)'
;MSITSIVMFLAIVAVTLYVTYWASKRTSTATDFYTAGGGLKGWQNGLAISGDYLSAASFLGIAGSVALYGYDGFYYSIGYLVAYLVVLYIVAEPLRNLGKFTLADMITARFEM
;
A
#
# COMPACT_ATOMS: atom_id res chain seq x y z
N MET A 1 5.94 29.53 -1.73
CA MET A 1 6.21 28.51 -0.69
C MET A 1 7.15 29.08 0.34
N SER A 2 6.91 28.85 1.63
CA SER A 2 7.86 29.28 2.68
C SER A 2 9.12 28.42 2.62
N ILE A 3 10.29 29.00 2.97
CA ILE A 3 11.56 28.27 3.06
C ILE A 3 11.41 27.07 4.01
N THR A 4 10.69 27.24 5.12
CA THR A 4 10.41 26.19 6.10
C THR A 4 9.69 24.98 5.48
N SER A 5 8.69 25.21 4.61
CA SER A 5 7.96 24.13 3.93
C SER A 5 8.85 23.34 2.97
N ILE A 6 9.73 24.03 2.25
CA ILE A 6 10.67 23.39 1.32
C ILE A 6 11.67 22.52 2.09
N VAL A 7 12.21 23.04 3.19
CA VAL A 7 13.13 22.28 4.06
C VAL A 7 12.45 21.03 4.62
N MET A 8 11.23 21.14 5.14
CA MET A 8 10.49 19.96 5.64
C MET A 8 10.23 18.92 4.55
N PHE A 9 9.81 19.36 3.36
CA PHE A 9 9.58 18.46 2.22
C PHE A 9 10.86 17.72 1.84
N LEU A 10 11.97 18.45 1.64
CA LEU A 10 13.25 17.84 1.27
C LEU A 10 13.76 16.90 2.36
N ALA A 11 13.56 17.23 3.64
CA ALA A 11 13.93 16.35 4.75
C ALA A 11 13.17 15.02 4.71
N ILE A 12 11.84 15.05 4.52
CA ILE A 12 11.02 13.83 4.42
C ILE A 12 11.46 12.97 3.23
N VAL A 13 11.67 13.60 2.06
CA VAL A 13 12.14 12.90 0.85
C VAL A 13 13.51 12.26 1.09
N ALA A 14 14.45 13.00 1.66
CA ALA A 14 15.80 12.50 1.93
C ALA A 14 15.79 11.31 2.92
N VAL A 15 14.99 11.39 3.99
CA VAL A 15 14.83 10.30 4.95
C VAL A 15 14.23 9.06 4.27
N THR A 16 13.17 9.26 3.47
CA THR A 16 12.51 8.16 2.75
C THR A 16 13.48 7.46 1.80
N LEU A 17 14.22 8.23 0.99
CA LEU A 17 15.22 7.69 0.07
C LEU A 17 16.35 6.96 0.80
N TYR A 18 16.82 7.52 1.92
CA TYR A 18 17.87 6.89 2.73
C TYR A 18 17.43 5.53 3.27
N VAL A 19 16.21 5.45 3.85
CA VAL A 19 15.65 4.19 4.37
C VAL A 19 15.48 3.17 3.24
N THR A 20 14.94 3.58 2.09
CA THR A 20 14.77 2.70 0.93
C THR A 20 16.11 2.18 0.39
N TYR A 21 17.11 3.05 0.27
CA TYR A 21 18.45 2.67 -0.18
C TYR A 21 19.11 1.68 0.79
N TRP A 22 19.01 1.94 2.10
CA TRP A 22 19.51 1.05 3.13
C TRP A 22 18.81 -0.31 3.13
N ALA A 23 17.48 -0.32 2.96
CA ALA A 23 16.70 -1.55 2.88
C ALA A 23 17.05 -2.34 1.60
N SER A 24 17.21 -1.67 0.47
CA SER A 24 17.56 -2.29 -0.82
C SER A 24 18.87 -3.07 -0.77
N LYS A 25 19.87 -2.60 0.00
CA LYS A 25 21.14 -3.31 0.21
C LYS A 25 21.00 -4.66 0.94
N ARG A 26 19.88 -4.90 1.61
CA ARG A 26 19.61 -6.13 2.38
C ARG A 26 18.77 -7.14 1.60
N THR A 27 18.35 -6.79 0.39
CA THR A 27 17.52 -7.65 -0.46
C THR A 27 18.40 -8.29 -1.53
N SER A 28 18.48 -9.64 -1.55
CA SER A 28 19.34 -10.36 -2.51
C SER A 28 18.59 -11.40 -3.34
N THR A 29 17.45 -11.91 -2.86
CA THR A 29 16.62 -12.87 -3.59
C THR A 29 15.25 -12.29 -3.96
N ALA A 30 14.57 -12.90 -4.93
CA ALA A 30 13.19 -12.53 -5.29
C ALA A 30 12.24 -12.70 -4.09
N THR A 31 12.44 -13.74 -3.27
CA THR A 31 11.66 -13.97 -2.05
C THR A 31 11.86 -12.85 -1.03
N ASP A 32 13.09 -12.35 -0.88
CA ASP A 32 13.39 -11.19 -0.03
C ASP A 32 12.75 -9.91 -0.58
N PHE A 33 12.68 -9.77 -1.90
CA PHE A 33 12.10 -8.59 -2.55
C PHE A 33 10.57 -8.55 -2.43
N TYR A 34 9.90 -9.67 -2.70
CA TYR A 34 8.43 -9.72 -2.75
C TYR A 34 7.77 -10.04 -1.41
N THR A 35 8.43 -10.80 -0.54
CA THR A 35 7.83 -11.27 0.72
C THR A 35 8.69 -10.98 1.95
N ALA A 36 9.79 -10.24 1.79
CA ALA A 36 10.77 -10.00 2.85
C ALA A 36 11.22 -11.31 3.52
N GLY A 37 11.33 -12.39 2.74
CA GLY A 37 11.70 -13.72 3.22
C GLY A 37 10.69 -14.37 4.18
N GLY A 38 9.45 -13.86 4.24
CA GLY A 38 8.45 -14.27 5.24
C GLY A 38 8.73 -13.76 6.65
N GLY A 39 9.69 -12.84 6.83
CA GLY A 39 10.13 -12.35 8.14
C GLY A 39 9.29 -11.23 8.76
N LEU A 40 8.31 -10.69 8.04
CA LEU A 40 7.47 -9.60 8.54
C LEU A 40 6.41 -10.12 9.51
N LYS A 41 6.34 -9.51 10.70
CA LYS A 41 5.27 -9.78 11.66
C LYS A 41 3.94 -9.22 11.12
N GLY A 42 2.82 -9.84 11.52
CA GLY A 42 1.49 -9.44 11.05
C GLY A 42 1.17 -7.95 11.25
N TRP A 43 1.60 -7.34 12.35
CA TRP A 43 1.42 -5.91 12.59
C TRP A 43 2.27 -5.02 11.68
N GLN A 44 3.50 -5.44 11.33
CA GLN A 44 4.38 -4.70 10.42
C GLN A 44 3.79 -4.71 9.01
N ASN A 45 3.32 -5.89 8.58
CA ASN A 45 2.64 -6.05 7.30
C ASN A 45 1.33 -5.24 7.27
N GLY A 46 0.54 -5.31 8.34
CA GLY A 46 -0.70 -4.54 8.47
C GLY A 46 -0.49 -3.03 8.42
N LEU A 47 0.58 -2.51 9.05
CA LEU A 47 0.94 -1.09 8.96
C LEU A 47 1.39 -0.69 7.56
N ALA A 48 2.20 -1.52 6.88
CA ALA A 48 2.63 -1.25 5.52
C ALA A 48 1.43 -1.17 4.55
N ILE A 49 0.54 -2.16 4.63
CA ILE A 49 -0.70 -2.26 3.86
C ILE A 49 -1.63 -1.07 4.14
N SER A 50 -1.77 -0.68 5.41
CA SER A 50 -2.58 0.50 5.78
C SER A 50 -1.96 1.81 5.29
N GLY A 51 -0.63 1.91 5.30
CA GLY A 51 0.10 3.08 4.79
C GLY A 51 -0.09 3.27 3.29
N ASP A 52 -0.04 2.19 2.52
CA ASP A 52 -0.32 2.21 1.07
C ASP A 52 -1.78 2.61 0.78
N TYR A 53 -2.72 2.05 1.55
CA TYR A 53 -4.14 2.42 1.46
C TYR A 53 -4.41 3.90 1.73
N LEU A 54 -3.69 4.51 2.68
CA LEU A 54 -3.83 5.92 3.06
C LEU A 54 -3.10 6.89 2.11
N SER A 55 -2.74 6.45 0.90
CA SER A 55 -2.08 7.27 -0.11
C SER A 55 -2.75 8.63 -0.36
N ALA A 56 -2.01 9.53 -1.02
CA ALA A 56 -2.50 10.85 -1.41
C ALA A 56 -3.83 10.78 -2.19
N ALA A 57 -4.03 9.74 -3.01
CA ALA A 57 -5.27 9.54 -3.75
C ALA A 57 -6.48 9.31 -2.81
N SER A 58 -6.33 8.49 -1.78
CA SER A 58 -7.38 8.24 -0.79
C SER A 58 -7.67 9.51 0.02
N PHE A 59 -6.64 10.23 0.45
CA PHE A 59 -6.78 11.48 1.20
C PHE A 59 -7.48 12.57 0.37
N LEU A 60 -6.98 12.86 -0.84
CA LEU A 60 -7.56 13.85 -1.74
C LEU A 60 -8.94 13.41 -2.25
N GLY A 61 -9.16 12.11 -2.44
CA GLY A 61 -10.44 11.55 -2.88
C GLY A 61 -11.55 11.79 -1.87
N ILE A 62 -11.31 11.47 -0.59
CA ILE A 62 -12.28 11.71 0.49
C ILE A 62 -12.42 13.20 0.80
N ALA A 63 -11.32 13.95 0.87
CA ALA A 63 -11.38 15.39 1.09
C ALA A 63 -12.14 16.10 -0.04
N GLY A 64 -11.91 15.68 -1.29
CA GLY A 64 -12.61 16.17 -2.47
C GLY A 64 -14.08 15.78 -2.49
N SER A 65 -14.43 14.53 -2.14
CA SER A 65 -15.83 14.10 -2.08
C SER A 65 -16.60 14.88 -1.02
N VAL A 66 -16.01 15.12 0.15
CA VAL A 66 -16.62 15.94 1.20
C VAL A 66 -16.73 17.40 0.78
N ALA A 67 -15.73 17.96 0.09
CA ALA A 67 -15.79 19.32 -0.40
C ALA A 67 -16.90 19.54 -1.44
N LEU A 68 -17.21 18.53 -2.26
CA LEU A 68 -18.23 18.62 -3.31
C LEU A 68 -19.64 18.25 -2.83
N TYR A 69 -19.76 17.22 -1.99
CA TYR A 69 -21.03 16.61 -1.59
C TYR A 69 -21.36 16.79 -0.10
N GLY A 70 -20.54 17.52 0.65
CA GLY A 70 -20.75 17.75 2.08
C GLY A 70 -20.61 16.47 2.91
N TYR A 71 -21.41 16.36 3.96
CA TYR A 71 -21.38 15.20 4.88
C TYR A 71 -21.72 13.88 4.17
N ASP A 72 -22.51 13.91 3.09
CA ASP A 72 -22.81 12.72 2.30
C ASP A 72 -21.55 12.17 1.62
N GLY A 73 -20.59 13.04 1.28
CA GLY A 73 -19.26 12.69 0.80
C GLY A 73 -18.43 11.85 1.78
N PHE A 74 -18.71 11.96 3.10
CA PHE A 74 -18.04 11.16 4.13
C PHE A 74 -18.54 9.71 4.14
N TYR A 75 -19.81 9.46 3.85
CA TYR A 75 -20.34 8.09 3.78
C TYR A 75 -19.65 7.25 2.68
N TYR A 76 -19.20 7.88 1.59
CA TYR A 76 -18.39 7.21 0.58
C TYR A 76 -17.06 6.67 1.12
N SER A 77 -16.47 7.30 2.14
CA SER A 77 -15.23 6.81 2.78
C SER A 77 -15.44 5.48 3.51
N ILE A 78 -16.62 5.27 4.11
CA ILE A 78 -16.97 4.02 4.78
C ILE A 78 -17.07 2.89 3.76
N GLY A 79 -17.74 3.14 2.63
CA GLY A 79 -17.82 2.18 1.53
C GLY A 79 -16.44 1.81 0.99
N TYR A 80 -15.55 2.80 0.83
CA TYR A 80 -14.18 2.57 0.39
C TYR A 80 -13.37 1.71 1.38
N LEU A 81 -13.55 1.91 2.68
CA LEU A 81 -12.89 1.11 3.73
C LEU A 81 -13.44 -0.30 3.82
N VAL A 82 -14.76 -0.47 3.73
CA VAL A 82 -15.39 -1.80 3.73
C VAL A 82 -14.98 -2.60 2.49
N ALA A 83 -15.00 -1.98 1.31
CA ALA A 83 -14.55 -2.62 0.07
C ALA A 83 -13.10 -3.09 0.17
N TYR A 84 -12.24 -2.27 0.78
CA TYR A 84 -10.85 -2.62 1.03
C TYR A 84 -10.69 -3.86 1.91
N LEU A 85 -11.41 -3.93 3.04
CA LEU A 85 -11.41 -5.12 3.90
C LEU A 85 -11.90 -6.36 3.15
N VAL A 86 -12.97 -6.23 2.38
CA VAL A 86 -13.51 -7.34 1.58
C VAL A 86 -12.48 -7.86 0.57
N VAL A 87 -11.75 -6.97 -0.11
CA VAL A 87 -10.66 -7.37 -1.02
C VAL A 87 -9.53 -8.05 -0.27
N LEU A 88 -9.12 -7.53 0.89
CA LEU A 88 -8.07 -8.16 1.70
C LEU A 88 -8.48 -9.58 2.15
N TYR A 89 -9.73 -9.81 2.53
CA TYR A 89 -10.19 -11.14 2.94
C TYR A 89 -10.38 -12.08 1.74
N ILE A 90 -11.09 -11.66 0.70
CA ILE A 90 -11.52 -12.55 -0.38
C ILE A 90 -10.41 -12.76 -1.42
N VAL A 91 -9.63 -11.72 -1.72
CA VAL A 91 -8.64 -11.76 -2.80
C VAL A 91 -7.25 -12.07 -2.26
N ALA A 92 -6.83 -11.43 -1.16
CA ALA A 92 -5.46 -11.63 -0.68
C ALA A 92 -5.22 -13.06 -0.14
N GLU A 93 -6.23 -13.73 0.42
CA GLU A 93 -6.07 -15.09 0.94
C GLU A 93 -5.78 -16.14 -0.16
N PRO A 94 -6.58 -16.24 -1.26
CA PRO A 94 -6.24 -17.10 -2.39
C PRO A 94 -4.88 -16.77 -3.03
N LEU A 95 -4.57 -15.48 -3.18
CA LEU A 95 -3.29 -15.03 -3.73
C LEU A 95 -2.11 -15.49 -2.86
N ARG A 96 -2.23 -15.36 -1.53
CA ARG A 96 -1.23 -15.83 -0.58
C ARG A 96 -1.06 -17.35 -0.65
N ASN A 97 -2.16 -18.10 -0.79
CA ASN A 97 -2.13 -19.56 -0.81
C ASN A 97 -1.53 -20.13 -2.11
N LEU A 98 -1.55 -19.39 -3.24
CA LEU A 98 -0.91 -19.84 -4.48
C LEU A 98 0.64 -19.78 -4.41
N GLY A 99 1.20 -18.96 -3.52
CA GLY A 99 2.65 -18.84 -3.36
C GLY A 99 3.38 -18.23 -4.57
N LYS A 100 2.65 -17.56 -5.48
CA LYS A 100 3.21 -16.78 -6.59
C LYS A 100 3.31 -15.30 -6.20
N PHE A 101 4.28 -14.58 -6.77
CA PHE A 101 4.58 -13.22 -6.37
C PHE A 101 3.79 -12.15 -7.15
N THR A 102 3.28 -12.48 -8.35
CA THR A 102 2.59 -11.50 -9.21
C THR A 102 1.18 -11.96 -9.57
N LEU A 103 0.30 -10.98 -9.87
CA LEU A 103 -1.04 -11.25 -10.39
C LEU A 103 -1.00 -11.91 -11.77
N ALA A 104 0.02 -11.60 -12.59
CA ALA A 104 0.21 -12.23 -13.88
C ALA A 104 0.45 -13.74 -13.72
N ASP A 105 1.37 -14.14 -12.82
CA ASP A 105 1.64 -15.55 -12.53
C ASP A 105 0.40 -16.29 -12.02
N MET A 106 -0.48 -15.59 -11.29
CA MET A 106 -1.77 -16.14 -10.84
C MET A 106 -2.72 -16.43 -11.99
N ILE A 107 -2.83 -15.51 -12.95
CA ILE A 107 -3.68 -15.69 -14.13
C ILE A 107 -3.12 -16.84 -14.97
N THR A 108 -1.82 -16.84 -15.22
CA THR A 108 -1.10 -17.93 -15.89
C THR A 108 -1.34 -19.28 -15.20
N ALA A 109 -1.21 -19.35 -13.87
CA ALA A 109 -1.46 -20.59 -13.12
C ALA A 109 -2.93 -21.02 -13.12
N ARG A 110 -3.88 -20.07 -13.17
CA ARG A 110 -5.32 -20.36 -13.18
C ARG A 110 -5.82 -20.83 -14.55
N PHE A 111 -5.25 -20.28 -15.62
CA PHE A 111 -5.71 -20.49 -16.99
C PHE A 111 -4.72 -21.28 -17.86
N GLU A 112 -3.64 -21.79 -17.26
CA GLU A 112 -2.59 -22.58 -17.93
C GLU A 112 -1.99 -21.88 -19.17
N MET A 113 -1.87 -20.55 -19.11
CA MET A 113 -1.29 -19.72 -20.18
C MET A 113 0.23 -19.70 -20.16
#